data_AF-A0A7C8E070-F1
#
_entry.id   AF-A0A7C8E070-F1
#
_cell.length_a   1.000
_cell.length_b   1.000
_cell.length_c   1.000
_cell.angle_alpha   90.00
_cell.angle_beta   90.00
_cell.angle_gamma   90.00
#
_symmetry.space_group_name_H-M   'P 1'
#
loop_
_entity.id
_entity.type
_entity.pdbx_description
1 polymer ?
#
loop_
_entity_poly.entity_id
_entity_poly.type
_entity_poly.pdbx_seq_one_letter_code
_entity_poly.pdbx_strand_id
1 'polypeptide(L)'
;MPYQSDYKESLESIFNPKSVAVIGASKSFGKWGQLILSNIVAGGFEGKVFPVNPRDDEIFGLKVYRQVGDIPEPVDLVFITTPAGIVSSVLADCGRHGVKGAVIITSGFSEQDDSGKKLEKEMVELCVQNKLAIIGPNTMGIICPYARLSATGTHTRPRKGSVAFISQSG
;
A
#
# COMPACT_ATOMS: atom_id res chain seq x y z
N MET A 1 -29.49 4.18 6.66
CA MET A 1 -28.41 3.63 5.83
C MET A 1 -27.18 3.43 6.70
N PRO A 2 -26.77 2.18 7.01
CA PRO A 2 -25.70 1.88 7.97
C PRO A 2 -24.27 1.93 7.39
N TYR A 3 -24.06 2.63 6.26
CA TYR A 3 -22.84 2.51 5.45
C TYR A 3 -21.87 3.71 5.57
N GLN A 4 -22.24 4.80 6.26
CA GLN A 4 -21.45 6.04 6.26
C GLN A 4 -20.26 6.07 7.25
N SER A 5 -20.27 5.28 8.33
CA SER A 5 -19.19 5.27 9.33
C SER A 5 -17.93 4.54 8.85
N ASP A 6 -18.11 3.38 8.21
CA ASP A 6 -17.00 2.47 7.84
C ASP A 6 -16.07 3.08 6.76
N TYR A 7 -16.59 3.94 5.88
CA TYR A 7 -15.77 4.61 4.86
C TYR A 7 -14.83 5.66 5.43
N LYS A 8 -15.25 6.37 6.49
CA LYS A 8 -14.43 7.44 7.07
C LYS A 8 -13.19 6.85 7.73
N GLU A 9 -13.35 5.80 8.53
CA GLU A 9 -12.23 5.08 9.15
C GLU A 9 -11.29 4.47 8.09
N SER A 10 -11.86 3.94 7.01
CA SER A 10 -11.06 3.35 5.93
C SER A 10 -10.24 4.39 5.16
N LEU A 11 -10.80 5.59 4.89
CA LEU A 11 -10.05 6.68 4.25
C LEU A 11 -9.04 7.34 5.21
N GLU A 12 -9.35 7.41 6.51
CA GLU A 12 -8.40 7.85 7.53
C GLU A 12 -7.16 6.95 7.56
N SER A 13 -7.33 5.63 7.42
CA SER A 13 -6.20 4.70 7.32
C SER A 13 -5.28 4.98 6.13
N ILE A 14 -5.83 5.47 5.01
CA ILE A 14 -5.05 5.77 3.80
C ILE A 14 -4.33 7.12 3.92
N PHE A 15 -5.03 8.16 4.39
CA PHE A 15 -4.51 9.52 4.34
C PHE A 15 -3.81 9.97 5.62
N ASN A 16 -4.06 9.32 6.75
CA ASN A 16 -3.43 9.60 8.05
C ASN A 16 -3.03 8.30 8.81
N PRO A 17 -2.31 7.36 8.18
CA PRO A 17 -1.85 6.15 8.87
C PRO A 17 -0.85 6.47 9.98
N LYS A 18 -0.90 5.68 11.06
CA LYS A 18 0.11 5.64 12.13
C LYS A 18 1.13 4.52 11.90
N SER A 19 0.81 3.56 11.04
CA SER A 19 1.72 2.51 10.60
C SER A 19 1.49 2.12 9.15
N VAL A 20 2.57 1.82 8.44
CA VAL A 20 2.54 1.38 7.04
C VAL A 20 3.38 0.12 6.87
N ALA A 21 2.94 -0.78 5.99
CA ALA A 21 3.79 -1.89 5.53
C ALA A 21 4.02 -1.82 4.01
N VAL A 22 5.24 -2.15 3.57
CA VAL A 22 5.60 -2.18 2.14
C VAL A 22 5.83 -3.63 1.74
N ILE A 23 4.85 -4.20 1.04
CA ILE A 23 4.85 -5.60 0.58
C ILE A 23 5.51 -5.68 -0.79
N GLY A 24 6.55 -6.51 -0.86
CA GLY A 24 7.51 -6.47 -1.96
C GLY A 24 8.65 -5.47 -1.74
N ALA A 25 8.86 -5.02 -0.49
CA ALA A 25 10.00 -4.20 -0.11
C ALA A 25 11.31 -4.82 -0.62
N SER A 26 12.28 -3.98 -1.01
CA SER A 26 13.53 -4.46 -1.59
C SER A 26 14.65 -3.45 -1.34
N LYS A 27 15.88 -3.93 -1.20
CA LYS A 27 17.10 -3.10 -1.23
C LYS A 27 17.66 -2.90 -2.64
N SER A 28 17.23 -3.72 -3.61
CA SER A 28 17.66 -3.60 -5.01
C SER A 28 17.13 -2.31 -5.64
N PHE A 29 18.05 -1.48 -6.11
CA PHE A 29 17.73 -0.22 -6.78
C PHE A 29 16.86 -0.43 -8.03
N GLY A 30 15.93 0.50 -8.26
CA GLY A 30 15.04 0.49 -9.43
C GLY A 30 13.79 -0.38 -9.29
N LYS A 31 13.63 -1.15 -8.20
CA LYS A 31 12.38 -1.87 -7.91
C LYS A 31 11.36 -0.94 -7.25
N TRP A 32 10.09 -1.11 -7.59
CA TRP A 32 8.98 -0.38 -6.97
C TRP A 32 8.99 -0.45 -5.44
N GLY A 33 9.14 -1.63 -4.85
CA GLY A 33 9.19 -1.77 -3.40
C GLY A 33 10.41 -1.09 -2.75
N GLN A 34 11.52 -0.96 -3.47
CA GLN A 34 12.66 -0.18 -3.01
C GLN A 34 12.35 1.32 -3.04
N LEU A 35 11.81 1.80 -4.17
CA LEU A 35 11.47 3.20 -4.39
C LEU A 35 10.44 3.69 -3.37
N ILE A 36 9.32 2.98 -3.22
CA ILE A 36 8.26 3.31 -2.27
C ILE A 36 8.80 3.34 -0.84
N LEU A 37 9.50 2.28 -0.40
CA LEU A 37 10.05 2.23 0.96
C LEU A 37 11.04 3.38 1.21
N SER A 38 11.96 3.62 0.27
CA SER A 38 12.94 4.71 0.42
C SER A 38 12.29 6.08 0.47
N ASN A 39 11.21 6.31 -0.29
CA ASN A 39 10.48 7.57 -0.28
C ASN A 39 9.73 7.80 1.04
N ILE A 40 9.17 6.75 1.64
CA ILE A 40 8.52 6.81 2.95
C ILE A 40 9.56 7.18 4.02
N VAL A 41 10.66 6.43 4.08
CA VAL A 41 11.72 6.62 5.08
C VAL A 41 12.38 7.99 4.92
N ALA A 42 12.85 8.30 3.72
CA ALA A 42 13.51 9.58 3.47
C ALA A 42 12.53 10.75 3.57
N GLY A 43 11.22 10.52 3.36
CA GLY A 43 10.13 11.48 3.48
C GLY A 43 9.88 11.96 4.92
N GLY A 44 10.42 11.26 5.91
CA GLY A 44 10.26 11.58 7.32
C GLY A 44 8.87 11.21 7.85
N PHE A 45 8.29 10.12 7.33
CA PHE A 45 7.07 9.55 7.90
C PHE A 45 7.30 9.25 9.39
N GLU A 46 6.41 9.75 10.25
CA GLU A 46 6.57 9.66 11.71
C GLU A 46 5.97 8.40 12.30
N GLY A 47 5.15 7.69 11.53
CA GLY A 47 4.58 6.41 11.91
C GLY A 47 5.55 5.25 11.78
N LYS A 48 5.08 4.05 12.14
CA LYS A 48 5.88 2.82 12.03
C LYS A 48 5.95 2.36 10.57
N VAL A 49 7.11 1.89 10.14
CA VAL A 49 7.34 1.40 8.78
C VAL A 49 7.79 -0.06 8.84
N PHE A 50 7.04 -0.93 8.19
CA PHE A 50 7.29 -2.37 8.16
C PHE A 50 7.59 -2.86 6.74
N PRO A 51 8.86 -3.08 6.38
CA PRO A 51 9.20 -3.79 5.15
C PRO A 51 8.72 -5.25 5.20
N VAL A 52 8.09 -5.72 4.13
CA VAL A 52 7.64 -7.11 4.01
C VAL A 52 8.25 -7.74 2.76
N ASN A 53 9.10 -8.75 2.95
CA ASN A 53 9.80 -9.48 1.89
C ASN A 53 10.20 -10.88 2.41
N PRO A 54 10.04 -11.95 1.61
CA PRO A 54 10.30 -13.33 2.06
C PRO A 54 11.79 -13.72 2.14
N ARG A 55 12.74 -12.85 1.80
CA ARG A 55 14.17 -13.18 1.61
C ARG A 55 15.12 -12.39 2.50
N ASP A 56 14.89 -11.09 2.64
CA ASP A 56 15.75 -10.20 3.42
C ASP A 56 15.34 -10.21 4.90
N ASP A 57 16.31 -10.03 5.80
CA ASP A 57 16.05 -9.87 7.24
C ASP A 57 16.05 -8.39 7.67
N GLU A 58 16.74 -7.52 6.91
CA GLU A 58 16.83 -6.09 7.14
C GLU A 58 16.90 -5.30 5.81
N ILE A 59 16.19 -4.17 5.73
CA ILE A 59 16.26 -3.20 4.63
C ILE A 59 16.29 -1.79 5.21
N PHE A 60 17.29 -0.99 4.86
CA PHE A 60 17.49 0.39 5.36
C PHE A 60 17.51 0.51 6.90
N GLY A 61 18.08 -0.49 7.60
CA GLY A 61 18.10 -0.54 9.06
C GLY A 61 16.77 -0.92 9.71
N LEU A 62 15.76 -1.28 8.90
CA LEU A 62 14.45 -1.73 9.37
C LEU A 62 14.35 -3.25 9.30
N LYS A 63 13.85 -3.85 10.38
CA LYS A 63 13.52 -5.28 10.41
C LYS A 63 12.49 -5.62 9.34
N VAL A 64 12.75 -6.68 8.58
CA VAL A 64 11.87 -7.18 7.54
C VAL A 64 11.02 -8.34 8.09
N TYR A 65 9.76 -8.37 7.70
CA TYR A 65 8.84 -9.47 8.00
C TYR A 65 8.57 -10.29 6.73
N ARG A 66 8.27 -11.58 6.86
CA ARG A 66 8.08 -12.46 5.69
C ARG A 66 6.68 -12.28 5.08
N GLN A 67 5.69 -12.05 5.93
CA GLN A 67 4.31 -11.71 5.58
C GLN A 67 3.74 -10.67 6.56
N VAL A 68 2.55 -10.12 6.28
CA VAL A 68 1.94 -9.06 7.11
C VAL A 68 1.54 -9.62 8.47
N GLY A 69 1.01 -10.85 8.50
CA GLY A 69 0.62 -11.51 9.74
C GLY A 69 1.75 -11.78 10.74
N ASP A 70 3.03 -11.63 10.34
CA ASP A 70 4.17 -11.78 11.24
C ASP A 70 4.48 -10.49 12.03
N ILE A 71 3.87 -9.37 11.65
CA ILE A 71 4.09 -8.07 12.29
C ILE A 71 3.35 -8.07 13.63
N PRO A 72 4.02 -7.90 14.79
CA PRO A 72 3.37 -7.99 16.10
C PRO A 72 2.54 -6.75 16.45
N GLU A 73 2.44 -5.78 15.54
CA GLU A 73 1.86 -4.47 15.74
C GLU A 73 0.76 -4.19 14.70
N PRO A 74 -0.21 -3.31 15.01
CA PRO A 74 -1.23 -2.92 14.05
C PRO A 74 -0.63 -2.27 12.80
N VAL A 75 -1.16 -2.62 11.63
CA VAL A 75 -0.79 -2.03 10.33
C VAL A 75 -2.03 -1.32 9.76
N ASP A 76 -1.96 0.01 9.64
CA ASP A 76 -3.11 0.78 9.14
C ASP A 76 -3.22 0.70 7.61
N LEU A 77 -2.08 0.84 6.92
CA LEU A 77 -1.99 0.93 5.46
C LEU A 77 -0.91 0.02 4.88
N VAL A 78 -1.22 -0.67 3.78
CA VAL A 78 -0.21 -1.46 3.03
C VAL A 78 0.03 -0.89 1.63
N PHE A 79 1.28 -0.93 1.19
CA PHE A 79 1.68 -0.69 -0.20
C PHE A 79 2.08 -2.01 -0.84
N ILE A 80 1.38 -2.41 -1.90
CA ILE A 80 1.61 -3.70 -2.57
C ILE A 80 2.34 -3.45 -3.88
N THR A 81 3.54 -4.04 -4.00
CA THR A 81 4.42 -3.94 -5.17
C THR A 81 4.80 -5.31 -5.75
N THR A 82 4.10 -6.35 -5.33
CA THR A 82 4.30 -7.75 -5.76
C THR A 82 3.64 -8.03 -7.11
N PRO A 83 4.00 -9.12 -7.83
CA PRO A 83 3.30 -9.50 -9.07
C PRO A 83 1.79 -9.70 -8.88
N ALA A 84 0.99 -9.38 -9.90
CA ALA A 84 -0.48 -9.40 -9.85
C ALA A 84 -1.05 -10.74 -9.35
N GLY A 85 -0.50 -11.87 -9.82
CA GLY A 85 -0.98 -13.20 -9.47
C GLY A 85 -0.89 -13.58 -7.99
N ILE A 86 -0.18 -12.82 -7.15
CA ILE A 86 -0.12 -13.05 -5.69
C ILE A 86 -0.77 -11.92 -4.87
N VAL A 87 -1.35 -10.91 -5.51
CA VAL A 87 -1.97 -9.79 -4.78
C VAL A 87 -3.17 -10.26 -3.95
N SER A 88 -4.00 -11.15 -4.48
CA SER A 88 -5.15 -11.70 -3.76
C SER A 88 -4.78 -12.44 -2.47
N SER A 89 -3.70 -13.23 -2.48
CA SER A 89 -3.25 -13.94 -1.27
C SER A 89 -2.66 -12.98 -0.24
N VAL A 90 -1.96 -11.93 -0.69
CA VAL A 90 -1.46 -10.85 0.16
C VAL A 90 -2.63 -10.10 0.82
N LEU A 91 -3.66 -9.73 0.05
CA LEU A 91 -4.83 -9.03 0.59
C LEU A 91 -5.61 -9.88 1.60
N ALA A 92 -5.70 -11.19 1.38
CA ALA A 92 -6.28 -12.11 2.36
C ALA A 92 -5.49 -12.12 3.67
N ASP A 93 -4.15 -12.03 3.62
CA ASP A 93 -3.31 -11.90 4.82
C ASP A 93 -3.52 -10.56 5.53
N CYS A 94 -3.56 -9.46 4.77
CA CYS A 94 -3.88 -8.13 5.28
C CYS A 94 -5.25 -8.10 5.99
N GLY A 95 -6.26 -8.73 5.40
CA GLY A 95 -7.60 -8.84 5.98
C GLY A 95 -7.61 -9.57 7.32
N ARG A 96 -6.89 -10.70 7.42
CA ARG A 96 -6.73 -11.43 8.70
C ARG A 96 -5.98 -10.62 9.74
N HIS A 97 -4.98 -9.83 9.34
CA HIS A 97 -4.23 -8.93 10.22
C HIS A 97 -5.04 -7.70 10.67
N GLY A 98 -6.18 -7.42 10.01
CA GLY A 98 -7.06 -6.30 10.34
C GLY A 98 -6.66 -4.97 9.70
N VAL A 99 -5.83 -5.01 8.66
CA VAL A 99 -5.49 -3.84 7.83
C VAL A 99 -6.77 -3.19 7.29
N LYS A 100 -6.79 -1.86 7.16
CA LYS A 100 -7.97 -1.11 6.67
C LYS A 100 -7.77 -0.43 5.33
N GLY A 101 -6.52 -0.11 4.95
CA GLY A 101 -6.19 0.51 3.68
C GLY A 101 -5.13 -0.26 2.89
N ALA A 102 -5.26 -0.30 1.57
CA ALA A 102 -4.24 -0.81 0.67
C ALA A 102 -4.05 0.10 -0.55
N VAL A 103 -2.80 0.36 -0.92
CA VAL A 103 -2.41 1.01 -2.17
C VAL A 103 -1.71 -0.03 -3.04
N ILE A 104 -2.33 -0.40 -4.15
CA ILE A 104 -1.88 -1.47 -5.03
C ILE A 104 -1.14 -0.84 -6.21
N ILE A 105 0.19 -0.77 -6.12
CA ILE A 105 1.06 -0.21 -7.16
C ILE A 105 1.11 -1.12 -8.38
N THR A 106 1.01 -2.43 -8.14
CA THR A 106 1.08 -3.51 -9.12
C THR A 106 0.19 -3.29 -10.35
N SER A 107 0.78 -3.45 -11.54
CA SER A 107 0.08 -3.58 -12.83
C SER A 107 -0.13 -5.05 -13.22
N GLY A 108 -0.84 -5.28 -14.33
CA GLY A 108 -1.18 -6.59 -14.88
C GLY A 108 -2.61 -7.04 -14.53
N PHE A 109 -3.53 -6.09 -14.38
CA PHE A 109 -4.94 -6.31 -14.08
C PHE A 109 -5.80 -6.00 -15.32
N SER A 110 -6.94 -5.33 -15.16
CA SER A 110 -7.90 -5.11 -16.25
C SER A 110 -7.33 -4.35 -17.46
N GLU A 111 -6.22 -3.63 -17.28
CA GLU A 111 -5.54 -2.90 -18.33
C GLU A 111 -4.75 -3.79 -19.30
N GLN A 112 -4.47 -5.05 -18.94
CA GLN A 112 -3.63 -5.94 -19.73
C GLN A 112 -4.46 -6.84 -20.66
N ASP A 113 -5.31 -7.71 -20.09
CA ASP A 113 -6.11 -8.69 -20.84
C ASP A 113 -7.29 -9.25 -20.01
N ASP A 114 -8.03 -10.21 -20.57
CA ASP A 114 -9.18 -10.83 -19.90
C ASP A 114 -8.81 -11.68 -18.67
N SER A 115 -7.57 -12.18 -18.58
CA SER A 115 -7.08 -12.85 -17.37
C SER A 115 -6.84 -11.82 -16.26
N GLY A 116 -6.26 -10.67 -16.60
CA GLY A 116 -6.08 -9.54 -15.70
C GLY A 116 -7.41 -8.97 -15.19
N LYS A 117 -8.46 -8.91 -16.03
CA LYS A 117 -9.82 -8.55 -15.57
C LYS A 117 -10.39 -9.50 -14.53
N LYS A 118 -10.13 -10.81 -14.66
CA LYS A 118 -10.55 -11.81 -13.66
C LYS A 118 -9.81 -11.61 -12.34
N LEU A 119 -8.49 -11.40 -12.40
CA LEU A 119 -7.68 -11.10 -11.22
C LEU A 119 -8.16 -9.83 -10.51
N GLU A 120 -8.51 -8.78 -11.26
CA GLU A 120 -9.02 -7.54 -10.68
C GLU A 120 -10.35 -7.76 -9.97
N LYS A 121 -11.26 -8.51 -10.60
CA LYS A 121 -12.56 -8.85 -10.01
C LYS A 121 -12.39 -9.62 -8.70
N GLU A 122 -11.56 -10.66 -8.68
CA GLU A 122 -11.27 -11.45 -7.48
C GLU A 122 -10.65 -10.60 -6.37
N MET A 123 -9.72 -9.71 -6.73
CA MET A 123 -9.09 -8.79 -5.80
C MET A 123 -10.09 -7.80 -5.19
N VAL A 124 -11.00 -7.24 -5.99
CA VAL A 124 -12.06 -6.34 -5.51
C VAL A 124 -13.03 -7.08 -4.57
N GLU A 125 -13.44 -8.29 -4.94
CA GLU A 125 -14.32 -9.13 -4.10
C GLU A 125 -13.69 -9.41 -2.73
N LEU A 126 -12.40 -9.75 -2.69
CA LEU A 126 -11.66 -9.94 -1.44
C LEU A 126 -11.56 -8.65 -0.62
N CYS A 127 -11.31 -7.51 -1.24
CA CYS A 127 -11.26 -6.24 -0.53
C CYS A 127 -12.59 -5.89 0.13
N VAL A 128 -13.71 -6.11 -0.57
CA VAL A 128 -15.06 -5.90 -0.03
C VAL A 128 -15.32 -6.84 1.16
N GLN A 129 -15.00 -8.12 1.03
CA GLN A 129 -15.17 -9.10 2.10
C GLN A 129 -14.36 -8.76 3.36
N ASN A 130 -13.15 -8.24 3.18
CA ASN A 130 -12.24 -7.88 4.28
C ASN A 130 -12.40 -6.43 4.76
N LYS A 131 -13.33 -5.66 4.20
CA LYS A 131 -13.52 -4.23 4.47
C LYS A 131 -12.22 -3.41 4.30
N LEU A 132 -11.48 -3.70 3.23
CA LEU A 132 -10.27 -2.97 2.85
C LEU A 132 -10.64 -1.86 1.85
N ALA A 133 -10.33 -0.62 2.17
CA ALA A 133 -10.34 0.45 1.18
C ALA A 133 -9.08 0.35 0.31
N ILE A 134 -9.26 0.52 -1.00
CA ILE A 134 -8.17 0.40 -1.98
C ILE A 134 -7.96 1.66 -2.80
N ILE A 135 -6.69 1.93 -3.13
CA ILE A 135 -6.28 2.81 -4.24
C ILE A 135 -5.49 1.95 -5.23
N GLY A 136 -5.84 2.06 -6.51
CA GLY A 136 -5.29 1.22 -7.58
C GLY A 136 -6.27 0.14 -8.04
N PRO A 137 -5.79 -0.94 -8.69
CA PRO A 137 -4.40 -1.27 -8.96
C PRO A 137 -3.75 -0.33 -9.99
N ASN A 138 -2.51 -0.61 -10.38
CA ASN A 138 -1.77 0.14 -11.41
C ASN A 138 -1.74 1.65 -11.14
N THR A 139 -1.21 2.02 -9.98
CA THR A 139 -1.09 3.42 -9.55
C THR A 139 0.35 3.76 -9.22
N MET A 140 0.72 5.03 -9.38
CA MET A 140 2.02 5.51 -8.89
C MET A 140 2.10 5.52 -7.37
N GLY A 141 0.97 5.48 -6.65
CA GLY A 141 0.90 5.57 -5.20
C GLY A 141 0.28 6.87 -4.71
N ILE A 142 0.61 7.30 -3.49
CA ILE A 142 0.00 8.48 -2.86
C ILE A 142 1.05 9.38 -2.19
N ILE A 143 0.67 10.65 -2.02
CA ILE A 143 1.41 11.61 -1.20
C ILE A 143 0.42 12.29 -0.26
N CYS A 144 0.71 12.27 1.04
CA CYS A 144 -0.06 12.93 2.09
C CYS A 144 0.89 13.83 2.89
N PRO A 145 1.07 15.12 2.51
CA PRO A 145 2.03 16.01 3.16
C PRO A 145 1.76 16.23 4.65
N TYR A 146 0.50 16.20 5.08
CA TYR A 146 0.13 16.35 6.49
C TYR A 146 0.56 15.15 7.35
N ALA A 147 0.49 13.94 6.80
CA ALA A 147 0.96 12.71 7.44
C ALA A 147 2.47 12.46 7.23
N ARG A 148 3.18 13.36 6.52
CA ARG A 148 4.58 13.17 6.08
C ARG A 148 4.79 11.84 5.33
N LEU A 149 3.74 11.39 4.62
CA LEU A 149 3.77 10.14 3.86
C LEU A 149 3.99 10.45 2.38
N SER A 150 5.15 10.08 1.85
CA SER A 150 5.46 10.12 0.42
C SER A 150 5.71 8.69 -0.04
N ALA A 151 4.69 8.05 -0.61
CA ALA A 151 4.73 6.66 -1.05
C ALA A 151 4.30 6.60 -2.52
N THR A 152 5.14 7.15 -3.39
CA THR A 152 4.86 7.29 -4.82
C THR A 152 6.07 6.90 -5.69
N GLY A 153 5.85 6.65 -6.98
CA GLY A 153 6.87 6.38 -8.00
C GLY A 153 7.78 7.54 -8.39
N THR A 154 7.75 8.65 -7.64
CA THR A 154 8.60 9.82 -7.86
C THR A 154 9.22 10.27 -6.54
N HIS A 155 10.26 11.09 -6.59
CA HIS A 155 10.87 11.68 -5.39
C HIS A 155 10.23 13.02 -4.99
N THR A 156 9.04 13.34 -5.52
CA THR A 156 8.39 14.63 -5.25
C THR A 156 7.87 14.73 -3.82
N ARG A 157 8.02 15.92 -3.24
CA ARG A 157 7.59 16.26 -1.89
C ARG A 157 6.92 17.63 -1.88
N PRO A 158 5.64 17.70 -2.28
CA PRO A 158 4.88 18.93 -2.24
C PRO A 158 4.80 19.47 -0.81
N ARG A 159 4.75 20.79 -0.68
CA ARG A 159 4.51 21.46 0.60
C ARG A 159 3.08 21.20 1.08
N LYS A 160 2.86 21.29 2.39
CA LYS A 160 1.51 21.30 2.97
C LYS A 160 0.71 22.47 2.37
N GLY A 161 -0.55 22.22 2.05
CA GLY A 161 -1.46 23.19 1.43
C GLY A 161 -2.90 22.72 1.47
N SER A 162 -3.78 23.39 0.73
CA SER A 162 -5.22 23.10 0.68
C SER A 162 -5.67 22.43 -0.63
N VAL A 163 -4.73 22.08 -1.50
CA VAL A 163 -5.02 21.48 -2.81
C VAL A 163 -4.88 19.96 -2.72
N ALA A 164 -5.92 19.25 -3.15
CA ALA A 164 -5.88 17.82 -3.44
C ALA A 164 -5.79 17.62 -4.96
N PHE A 165 -4.87 16.77 -5.42
CA PHE A 165 -4.69 16.43 -6.84
C PHE A 165 -4.91 14.92 -7.02
N ILE A 166 -5.76 14.56 -7.99
CA ILE A 166 -6.09 13.17 -8.34
C ILE A 166 -5.90 13.05 -9.85
N SER A 167 -5.15 12.03 -10.27
CA SER A 167 -4.92 11.72 -11.68
C SER A 167 -5.15 10.23 -11.92
N GLN A 168 -5.88 9.90 -12.98
CA GLN A 168 -6.02 8.53 -13.47
C GLN A 168 -4.87 8.13 -14.41
N SER A 169 -4.15 9.12 -14.96
CA SER A 169 -2.85 8.89 -15.61
C SER A 169 -1.78 8.83 -14.54
N GLY A 170 -0.96 7.78 -14.57
CA GLY A 170 0.36 7.80 -13.92
C GLY A 170 1.33 8.72 -14.65
#